data_AF-S9P326-F1
#
_entry.id   AF-S9P326-F1
#
_cell.length_a   1.000
_cell.length_b   1.000
_cell.length_c   1.000
_cell.angle_alpha   90.00
_cell.angle_beta   90.00
_cell.angle_gamma   90.00
#
_symmetry.space_group_name_H-M   'P 1'
#
loop_
_entity.id
_entity.type
_entity.pdbx_description
1 polymer ?
#
loop_
_entity_poly.entity_id
_entity_poly.type
_entity_poly.pdbx_seq_one_letter_code
_entity_poly.pdbx_strand_id
1 'polypeptide(L)'
;MLWLRLLGVIVFLVPFAWTSEARACSCGREPDDRVAFQQARARASTVFRGRVEELQRVGGEGRPLEYRATFAVTETFKGKARPQRLVTTSVFGTACGYDFEKGVDYLVYAEGSESKGLSTHSCSRTRPADRAAAELDFLRGGASPFLQRSKVSCTRCDLEATARVLVCPGAGPCAPLPEAEVAAALAEARPFWTLVKARAFPQGPVVSGVAPGGRAFQLELRRPSQADEACVHRVVRRWCERLVPGSETEPGLKCVGPSGEGTLCDERTTRRPPR
;
A
#
# COMPACT_ATOMS: atom_id res chain seq x y z
N MET A 1 7.95 61.41 -37.27
CA MET A 1 9.23 61.13 -36.58
C MET A 1 9.08 60.46 -35.22
N LEU A 2 8.00 60.70 -34.45
CA LEU A 2 7.78 60.06 -33.14
C LEU A 2 7.52 58.54 -33.23
N TRP A 3 6.79 58.07 -34.25
CA TRP A 3 6.52 56.65 -34.48
C TRP A 3 7.75 55.81 -34.89
N LEU A 4 8.68 56.37 -35.65
CA LEU A 4 9.94 55.68 -36.01
C LEU A 4 10.87 55.50 -34.80
N ARG A 5 10.85 56.43 -33.84
CA ARG A 5 11.61 56.32 -32.59
C ARG A 5 11.01 55.28 -31.63
N LEU A 6 9.67 55.17 -31.58
CA LEU A 6 8.98 54.14 -30.80
C LEU A 6 9.20 52.73 -31.35
N LEU A 7 9.19 52.55 -32.67
CA LEU A 7 9.50 51.27 -33.31
C LEU A 7 10.96 50.83 -33.08
N GLY A 8 11.92 51.77 -33.12
CA GLY A 8 13.32 51.47 -32.83
C GLY A 8 13.58 51.00 -31.39
N VAL A 9 12.89 51.61 -30.41
CA VAL A 9 13.01 51.24 -28.98
C VAL A 9 12.34 49.88 -28.70
N ILE A 10 11.21 49.57 -29.35
CA ILE A 10 10.53 48.29 -29.19
C ILE A 10 11.37 47.15 -29.81
N VAL A 11 11.99 47.35 -30.97
CA VAL A 11 12.83 46.32 -31.62
C VAL A 11 14.10 46.03 -30.81
N PHE A 12 14.66 47.01 -30.09
CA PHE A 12 15.88 46.82 -29.28
C PHE A 12 15.63 46.16 -27.91
N LEU A 13 14.38 46.18 -27.40
CA LEU A 13 14.02 45.59 -26.10
C LEU A 13 13.47 44.15 -26.16
N VAL A 14 13.10 43.66 -27.34
CA VAL A 14 12.52 42.31 -27.52
C VAL A 14 13.53 41.13 -27.48
N PRO A 15 14.85 41.25 -27.74
CA PRO A 15 15.72 40.07 -27.70
C PRO A 15 16.10 39.61 -26.28
N PHE A 16 15.78 40.38 -25.23
CA PHE A 16 16.08 40.01 -23.84
C PHE A 16 15.05 39.07 -23.19
N ALA A 17 13.93 38.78 -23.86
CA ALA A 17 12.85 37.96 -23.31
C ALA A 17 13.02 36.44 -23.56
N TRP A 18 14.10 36.02 -24.23
CA TRP A 18 14.41 34.60 -24.47
C TRP A 18 15.58 34.13 -23.62
N THR A 19 15.54 34.38 -22.32
CA THR A 19 16.32 33.55 -21.40
C THR A 19 15.61 32.21 -21.30
N SER A 20 16.03 31.25 -22.12
CA SER A 20 15.66 29.85 -21.89
C SER A 20 16.10 29.50 -20.47
N GLU A 21 15.15 29.11 -19.62
CA GLU A 21 15.48 28.57 -18.31
C GLU A 21 16.41 27.37 -18.53
N ALA A 22 17.69 27.56 -18.27
CA ALA A 22 18.62 26.46 -18.14
C ALA A 22 18.17 25.69 -16.89
N ARG A 23 17.34 24.68 -17.08
CA ARG A 23 16.96 23.76 -16.01
C ARG A 23 18.19 22.95 -15.65
N ALA A 24 18.99 23.48 -14.73
CA ALA A 24 19.96 22.70 -13.99
C ALA A 24 19.23 21.57 -13.28
N CYS A 25 19.87 20.41 -13.16
CA CYS A 25 19.34 19.26 -12.46
C CYS A 25 19.24 19.59 -10.97
N SER A 26 18.07 20.02 -10.51
CA SER A 26 17.77 20.21 -9.09
C SER A 26 16.94 19.03 -8.61
N CYS A 27 17.62 17.90 -8.40
CA CYS A 27 16.99 16.83 -7.64
C CYS A 27 16.82 17.36 -6.21
N GLY A 28 15.57 17.47 -5.72
CA GLY A 28 15.35 17.72 -4.31
C GLY A 28 16.03 16.63 -3.48
N ARG A 29 16.63 16.99 -2.34
CA ARG A 29 17.22 16.00 -1.43
C ARG A 29 16.10 15.08 -0.94
N GLU A 30 16.02 13.89 -1.48
CA GLU A 30 14.97 12.92 -1.15
C GLU A 30 15.35 12.22 0.18
N PRO A 31 14.46 12.17 1.18
CA PRO A 31 14.78 11.60 2.49
C PRO A 31 15.00 10.09 2.40
N ASP A 32 15.86 9.53 3.27
CA ASP A 32 16.07 8.08 3.40
C ASP A 32 14.98 7.44 4.28
N ASP A 33 13.75 7.45 3.77
CA ASP A 33 12.59 6.83 4.39
C ASP A 33 11.88 5.84 3.45
N ARG A 34 10.96 5.07 4.03
CA ARG A 34 10.20 4.04 3.30
C ARG A 34 9.38 4.61 2.15
N VAL A 35 8.79 5.80 2.29
CA VAL A 35 7.92 6.39 1.27
C VAL A 35 8.76 6.75 0.05
N ALA A 36 9.92 7.35 0.27
CA ALA A 36 10.83 7.74 -0.78
C ALA A 36 11.41 6.53 -1.53
N PHE A 37 11.83 5.48 -0.80
CA PHE A 37 12.29 4.23 -1.42
C PHE A 37 11.20 3.58 -2.29
N GLN A 38 9.95 3.58 -1.81
CA GLN A 38 8.81 3.05 -2.58
C GLN A 38 8.57 3.84 -3.86
N GLN A 39 8.64 5.17 -3.80
CA GLN A 39 8.45 6.02 -4.97
C GLN A 39 9.55 5.81 -6.01
N ALA A 40 10.83 5.80 -5.60
CA ALA A 40 11.94 5.53 -6.50
C ALA A 40 11.81 4.14 -7.16
N ARG A 41 11.48 3.11 -6.37
CA ARG A 41 11.22 1.75 -6.88
C ARG A 41 10.01 1.69 -7.81
N ALA A 42 8.99 2.51 -7.62
CA ALA A 42 7.82 2.56 -8.49
C ALA A 42 8.18 3.13 -9.87
N ARG A 43 8.96 4.22 -9.91
CA ARG A 43 9.40 4.90 -11.14
C ARG A 43 10.36 4.04 -11.98
N ALA A 44 11.31 3.34 -11.34
CA ALA A 44 12.27 2.50 -12.05
C ALA A 44 11.62 1.26 -12.66
N SER A 45 12.01 0.86 -13.87
CA SER A 45 11.59 -0.42 -14.45
C SER A 45 12.41 -1.58 -13.89
N THR A 46 13.68 -1.33 -13.57
CA THR A 46 14.64 -2.31 -13.06
C THR A 46 15.40 -1.72 -11.87
N VAL A 47 15.59 -2.51 -10.82
CA VAL A 47 16.39 -2.13 -9.64
C VAL A 47 17.33 -3.28 -9.32
N PHE A 48 18.62 -3.02 -9.26
CA PHE A 48 19.64 -4.04 -9.01
C PHE A 48 20.87 -3.47 -8.29
N ARG A 49 21.62 -4.35 -7.64
CA ARG A 49 22.96 -4.08 -7.12
C ARG A 49 23.98 -4.72 -8.04
N GLY A 50 25.04 -4.00 -8.37
CA GLY A 50 26.11 -4.54 -9.20
C GLY A 50 27.36 -3.68 -9.22
N ARG A 51 28.47 -4.33 -9.58
CA ARG A 51 29.78 -3.70 -9.75
C ARG A 51 30.00 -3.31 -11.19
N VAL A 52 30.49 -2.09 -11.43
CA VAL A 52 30.85 -1.62 -12.77
C VAL A 52 32.10 -2.36 -13.26
N GLU A 53 31.97 -3.13 -14.33
CA GLU A 53 33.09 -3.83 -14.99
C GLU A 53 33.70 -3.00 -16.12
N GLU A 54 32.86 -2.25 -16.84
CA GLU A 54 33.28 -1.47 -17.99
C GLU A 54 32.54 -0.13 -18.06
N LEU A 55 33.26 0.90 -18.47
CA LEU A 55 32.72 2.23 -18.77
C LEU A 55 33.16 2.65 -20.16
N GLN A 56 32.19 2.91 -21.02
CA GLN A 56 32.42 3.38 -22.38
C GLN A 56 31.87 4.80 -22.54
N ARG A 57 32.65 5.65 -23.20
CA ARG A 57 32.25 7.01 -23.57
C ARG A 57 31.77 6.99 -25.02
N VAL A 58 30.54 7.41 -25.27
CA VAL A 58 29.92 7.37 -26.59
C VAL A 58 29.63 8.81 -27.04
N GLY A 59 30.17 9.21 -28.20
CA GLY A 59 30.06 10.58 -28.73
C GLY A 59 31.20 10.92 -29.70
N GLY A 60 31.32 12.20 -30.04
CA GLY A 60 32.42 12.70 -30.88
C GLY A 60 33.74 12.79 -30.11
N GLU A 61 34.88 12.77 -30.81
CA GLU A 61 36.21 12.86 -30.19
C GLU A 61 36.30 14.04 -29.22
N GLY A 62 36.61 13.77 -27.96
CA GLY A 62 36.73 14.77 -26.89
C GLY A 62 35.41 15.32 -26.33
N ARG A 63 34.24 14.96 -26.88
CA ARG A 63 32.91 15.39 -26.40
C ARG A 63 31.94 14.20 -26.31
N PRO A 64 32.02 13.39 -25.24
CA PRO A 64 31.05 12.32 -25.03
C PRO A 64 29.65 12.91 -24.90
N LEU A 65 28.66 12.25 -25.49
CA LEU A 65 27.24 12.58 -25.36
C LEU A 65 26.54 11.67 -24.34
N GLU A 66 27.08 10.46 -24.16
CA GLU A 66 26.52 9.40 -23.33
C GLU A 66 27.65 8.56 -22.70
N TYR A 67 27.40 8.08 -21.49
CA TYR A 67 28.19 7.05 -20.84
C TYR A 67 27.42 5.73 -20.80
N ARG A 68 28.11 4.63 -21.10
CA ARG A 68 27.57 3.28 -20.98
C ARG A 68 28.35 2.52 -19.93
N ALA A 69 27.64 2.06 -18.91
CA ALA A 69 28.21 1.28 -17.82
C ALA A 69 27.72 -0.17 -17.90
N THR A 70 28.65 -1.11 -18.00
CA THR A 70 28.38 -2.55 -17.92
C THR A 70 28.59 -3.01 -16.48
N PHE A 71 27.57 -3.62 -15.89
CA PHE A 71 27.59 -4.10 -14.51
C PHE A 71 27.64 -5.62 -14.45
N ALA A 72 28.49 -6.16 -13.59
CA ALA A 72 28.31 -7.47 -12.98
C ALA A 72 27.25 -7.37 -11.89
N VAL A 73 26.09 -7.97 -12.12
CA VAL A 73 24.95 -7.90 -11.20
C VAL A 73 25.13 -8.91 -10.09
N THR A 74 25.08 -8.45 -8.85
CA THR A 74 25.16 -9.29 -7.65
C THR A 74 23.79 -9.59 -7.07
N GLU A 75 22.83 -8.67 -7.21
CA GLU A 75 21.49 -8.79 -6.64
C GLU A 75 20.45 -8.06 -7.51
N THR A 76 19.27 -8.62 -7.73
CA THR A 76 18.18 -7.97 -8.49
C THR A 76 16.94 -7.83 -7.60
N PHE A 77 16.43 -6.61 -7.45
CA PHE A 77 15.29 -6.27 -6.59
C PHE A 77 13.98 -5.96 -7.36
N LYS A 78 14.11 -5.60 -8.64
CA LYS A 78 12.98 -5.39 -9.58
C LYS A 78 13.46 -5.64 -11.00
N GLY A 79 12.63 -6.27 -11.83
CA GLY A 79 12.97 -6.64 -13.21
C GLY A 79 13.50 -8.07 -13.33
N LYS A 80 13.96 -8.43 -14.54
CA LYS A 80 14.42 -9.80 -14.84
C LYS A 80 15.81 -10.06 -14.25
N ALA A 81 16.07 -11.21 -13.63
CA ALA A 81 17.43 -11.52 -13.18
C ALA A 81 18.37 -11.73 -14.39
N ARG A 82 19.52 -11.07 -14.37
CA ARG A 82 20.58 -11.15 -15.41
C ARG A 82 21.95 -11.05 -14.73
N PRO A 83 22.96 -11.81 -15.17
CA PRO A 83 24.30 -11.75 -14.59
C PRO A 83 25.04 -10.46 -14.95
N GLN A 84 24.73 -9.89 -16.13
CA GLN A 84 25.27 -8.61 -16.58
C GLN A 84 24.16 -7.70 -17.08
N ARG A 85 24.35 -6.39 -16.91
CA ARG A 85 23.43 -5.35 -17.37
C ARG A 85 24.19 -4.17 -17.94
N LEU A 86 23.75 -3.68 -19.08
CA LEU A 86 24.21 -2.42 -19.67
C LEU A 86 23.23 -1.31 -19.27
N VAL A 87 23.73 -0.24 -18.67
CA VAL A 87 22.94 0.95 -18.34
C VAL A 87 23.58 2.17 -18.98
N THR A 88 22.76 2.97 -19.64
CA THR A 88 23.17 4.22 -20.29
C THR A 88 22.84 5.42 -19.42
N THR A 89 23.65 6.47 -19.50
CA THR A 89 23.38 7.72 -18.81
C THR A 89 23.96 8.88 -19.61
N SER A 90 23.31 10.04 -19.53
CA SER A 90 23.83 11.27 -20.15
C SER A 90 25.15 11.70 -19.52
N VAL A 91 25.78 12.73 -20.05
CA VAL A 91 26.99 13.31 -19.43
C VAL A 91 26.65 13.90 -18.06
N PHE A 92 27.50 13.65 -17.06
CA PHE A 92 27.40 14.26 -15.74
C PHE A 92 27.47 15.80 -15.83
N GLY A 93 26.75 16.51 -14.95
CA GLY A 93 26.67 17.97 -14.95
C GLY A 93 25.35 18.49 -15.54
N THR A 94 25.41 19.27 -16.62
CA THR A 94 24.23 19.97 -17.18
C THR A 94 23.18 19.04 -17.80
N ALA A 95 23.52 17.79 -18.10
CA ALA A 95 22.61 16.81 -18.72
C ALA A 95 22.07 15.76 -17.72
N CYS A 96 22.24 15.97 -16.42
CA CYS A 96 21.74 15.11 -15.35
C CYS A 96 22.27 13.67 -15.38
N GLY A 97 23.38 13.42 -16.08
CA GLY A 97 24.07 12.14 -16.08
C GLY A 97 24.44 11.66 -14.69
N TYR A 98 24.60 10.35 -14.55
CA TYR A 98 25.16 9.74 -13.35
C TYR A 98 26.64 9.42 -13.60
N ASP A 99 27.52 9.81 -12.67
CA ASP A 99 28.95 9.55 -12.80
C ASP A 99 29.32 8.21 -12.16
N PHE A 100 29.53 7.20 -12.99
CA PHE A 100 29.93 5.86 -12.55
C PHE A 100 31.45 5.73 -12.51
N GLU A 101 31.94 4.97 -11.52
CA GLU A 101 33.35 4.63 -11.38
C GLU A 101 33.54 3.12 -11.60
N LYS A 102 34.54 2.77 -12.41
CA LYS A 102 34.88 1.37 -12.68
C LYS A 102 35.34 0.68 -11.39
N GLY A 103 34.85 -0.53 -11.15
CA GLY A 103 35.17 -1.34 -9.96
C GLY A 103 34.32 -1.03 -8.73
N VAL A 104 33.55 0.06 -8.74
CA VAL A 104 32.66 0.43 -7.63
C VAL A 104 31.33 -0.32 -7.75
N ASP A 105 30.78 -0.69 -6.60
CA ASP A 105 29.50 -1.38 -6.45
C ASP A 105 28.38 -0.36 -6.19
N TYR A 106 27.30 -0.44 -6.96
CA TYR A 106 26.20 0.52 -6.93
C TYR A 106 24.86 -0.16 -6.71
N LEU A 107 23.95 0.55 -6.03
CA LEU A 107 22.51 0.31 -6.14
C LEU A 107 21.99 1.17 -7.30
N VAL A 108 21.45 0.53 -8.34
CA VAL A 108 21.03 1.18 -9.58
C VAL A 108 19.52 1.10 -9.75
N TYR A 109 18.92 2.26 -9.95
CA TYR A 109 17.54 2.44 -10.40
C TYR A 109 17.56 2.82 -11.88
N ALA A 110 17.10 1.89 -12.72
CA ALA A 110 17.09 2.06 -14.15
C ALA A 110 15.66 2.12 -14.69
N GLU A 111 15.45 2.99 -15.67
CA GLU A 111 14.21 3.16 -16.41
C GLU A 111 14.36 2.61 -17.84
N GLY A 112 13.24 2.45 -18.54
CA GLY A 112 13.21 1.89 -19.89
C GLY A 112 12.94 0.38 -19.91
N SER A 113 13.35 -0.31 -20.96
CA SER A 113 13.10 -1.74 -21.15
C SER A 113 14.34 -2.46 -21.66
N GLU A 114 14.46 -3.75 -21.35
CA GLU A 114 15.56 -4.59 -21.84
C GLU A 114 15.73 -4.55 -23.37
N SER A 115 14.61 -4.39 -24.11
CA SER A 115 14.60 -4.33 -25.57
C SER A 115 15.01 -2.98 -26.16
N LYS A 116 14.75 -1.87 -25.44
CA LYS A 116 15.03 -0.51 -25.92
C LYS A 116 16.27 0.11 -25.28
N GLY A 117 16.81 -0.53 -24.25
CA GLY A 117 17.89 -0.01 -23.42
C GLY A 117 17.38 0.42 -22.05
N LEU A 118 18.26 0.29 -21.06
CA LEU A 118 18.06 0.77 -19.72
C LEU A 118 18.88 2.03 -19.52
N SER A 119 18.27 3.05 -18.93
CA SER A 119 18.96 4.30 -18.63
C SER A 119 18.79 4.73 -17.18
N THR A 120 19.70 5.56 -16.71
CA THR A 120 19.67 6.14 -15.36
C THR A 120 20.20 7.56 -15.36
N HIS A 121 19.93 8.30 -14.29
CA HIS A 121 20.29 9.71 -14.14
C HIS A 121 20.49 10.05 -12.66
N SER A 122 21.09 11.22 -12.39
CA SER A 122 21.41 11.70 -11.03
C SER A 122 20.21 11.79 -10.08
N CYS A 123 18.99 12.00 -10.58
CA CYS A 123 17.77 12.02 -9.76
C CYS A 123 17.09 10.65 -9.57
N SER A 124 17.61 9.59 -10.17
CA SER A 124 17.02 8.23 -10.09
C SER A 124 17.19 7.56 -8.73
N ARG A 125 17.92 8.19 -7.80
CA ARG A 125 18.35 7.63 -6.51
C ARG A 125 19.42 6.53 -6.61
N THR A 126 19.95 6.28 -7.81
CA THR A 126 21.16 5.49 -8.01
C THR A 126 22.30 6.06 -7.17
N ARG A 127 23.03 5.21 -6.46
CA ARG A 127 24.14 5.62 -5.56
C ARG A 127 25.09 4.46 -5.26
N PRO A 128 26.32 4.73 -4.80
CA PRO A 128 27.22 3.69 -4.31
C PRO A 128 26.56 2.83 -3.24
N ALA A 129 26.78 1.52 -3.29
CA ALA A 129 26.10 0.55 -2.43
C ALA A 129 26.43 0.74 -0.94
N ASP A 130 27.63 1.24 -0.62
CA ASP A 130 28.07 1.58 0.74
C ASP A 130 27.29 2.76 1.35
N ARG A 131 26.71 3.64 0.53
CA ARG A 131 25.83 4.75 0.93
C ARG A 131 24.34 4.42 0.82
N ALA A 132 24.01 3.16 0.52
CA ALA A 132 22.65 2.70 0.30
C ALA A 132 22.18 1.69 1.35
N ALA A 133 22.85 1.58 2.51
CA ALA A 133 22.56 0.53 3.49
C ALA A 133 21.07 0.41 3.87
N ALA A 134 20.44 1.52 4.31
CA ALA A 134 19.03 1.53 4.69
C ALA A 134 18.09 1.16 3.53
N GLU A 135 18.45 1.54 2.30
CA GLU A 135 17.66 1.24 1.11
C GLU A 135 17.84 -0.20 0.65
N LEU A 136 19.06 -0.74 0.73
CA LEU A 136 19.34 -2.15 0.48
C LEU A 136 18.61 -3.03 1.49
N ASP A 137 18.56 -2.65 2.77
CA ASP A 137 17.78 -3.36 3.79
C ASP A 137 16.28 -3.33 3.45
N PHE A 138 15.76 -2.17 3.03
CA PHE A 138 14.38 -2.05 2.55
C PHE A 138 14.10 -2.94 1.32
N LEU A 139 15.01 -2.99 0.35
CA LEU A 139 14.85 -3.77 -0.88
C LEU A 139 15.02 -5.29 -0.66
N ARG A 140 15.97 -5.70 0.19
CA ARG A 140 16.19 -7.10 0.60
C ARG A 140 15.09 -7.64 1.47
N GLY A 141 14.49 -6.77 2.27
CA GLY A 141 13.24 -7.04 2.94
C GLY A 141 12.07 -7.31 1.99
N GLY A 142 12.26 -7.37 0.65
CA GLY A 142 11.21 -7.50 -0.35
C GLY A 142 10.23 -8.65 -0.15
N ALA A 143 9.01 -8.32 0.27
CA ALA A 143 7.86 -8.65 -0.53
C ALA A 143 7.10 -7.36 -0.80
N SER A 144 6.40 -7.27 -1.94
CA SER A 144 5.40 -6.23 -2.21
C SER A 144 4.67 -5.82 -0.92
N PRO A 145 4.31 -4.55 -0.67
CA PRO A 145 3.43 -4.23 0.47
C PRO A 145 2.10 -5.00 0.41
N PHE A 146 1.77 -5.60 -0.75
CA PHE A 146 0.65 -6.53 -0.91
C PHE A 146 0.92 -8.00 -0.51
N LEU A 147 2.17 -8.40 -0.24
CA LEU A 147 2.54 -9.79 0.13
C LEU A 147 3.38 -9.91 1.39
N GLN A 148 3.97 -8.82 1.88
CA GLN A 148 4.43 -8.76 3.26
C GLN A 148 3.27 -8.35 4.17
N ARG A 149 2.22 -9.18 4.15
CA ARG A 149 1.52 -9.43 5.41
C ARG A 149 2.61 -9.95 6.34
N SER A 150 3.12 -9.07 7.19
CA SER A 150 3.61 -9.41 8.52
C SER A 150 2.85 -10.66 8.93
N LYS A 151 3.55 -11.80 9.11
CA LYS A 151 2.94 -13.06 9.59
C LYS A 151 2.50 -12.87 11.04
N VAL A 152 1.65 -11.88 11.27
CA VAL A 152 0.93 -11.66 12.50
C VAL A 152 -0.07 -12.78 12.54
N SER A 153 0.06 -13.62 13.55
CA SER A 153 -0.89 -14.68 13.84
C SER A 153 -1.78 -14.22 14.99
N CYS A 154 -3.07 -14.53 14.89
CA CYS A 154 -4.05 -14.32 15.94
C CYS A 154 -5.16 -15.35 15.74
N THR A 155 -5.87 -15.64 16.81
CA THR A 155 -7.15 -16.33 16.72
C THR A 155 -8.15 -15.35 16.12
N ARG A 156 -8.70 -15.68 14.95
CA ARG A 156 -9.68 -14.80 14.27
C ARG A 156 -10.98 -14.75 15.05
N CYS A 157 -11.58 -13.57 15.10
CA CYS A 157 -12.92 -13.45 15.66
C CYS A 157 -13.96 -13.92 14.63
N ASP A 158 -14.79 -14.87 15.04
CA ASP A 158 -15.88 -15.44 14.22
C ASP A 158 -17.24 -15.09 14.85
N LEU A 159 -18.04 -14.32 14.12
CA LEU A 159 -19.36 -13.88 14.57
C LEU A 159 -20.34 -15.05 14.77
N GLU A 160 -20.33 -16.02 13.86
CA GLU A 160 -21.28 -17.15 13.89
C GLU A 160 -20.93 -18.10 15.03
N ALA A 161 -19.63 -18.40 15.21
CA ALA A 161 -19.16 -19.22 16.32
C ALA A 161 -19.50 -18.56 17.66
N THR A 162 -19.32 -17.24 17.78
CA THR A 162 -19.66 -16.49 18.99
C THR A 162 -21.15 -16.54 19.28
N ALA A 163 -22.00 -16.36 18.26
CA ALA A 163 -23.45 -16.40 18.42
C ALA A 163 -23.96 -17.76 18.88
N ARG A 164 -23.41 -18.86 18.34
CA ARG A 164 -23.77 -20.22 18.76
C ARG A 164 -23.57 -20.44 20.26
N VAL A 165 -22.44 -19.97 20.81
CA VAL A 165 -22.14 -20.08 22.25
C VAL A 165 -23.12 -19.28 23.09
N LEU A 166 -23.58 -18.11 22.61
CA LEU A 166 -24.54 -17.30 23.33
C LEU A 166 -25.96 -17.86 23.30
N VAL A 167 -26.34 -18.56 22.23
CA VAL A 167 -27.76 -18.93 22.00
C VAL A 167 -28.06 -20.36 22.41
N CYS A 168 -27.11 -21.28 22.25
CA CYS A 168 -27.41 -22.71 22.28
C CYS A 168 -26.80 -23.36 23.53
N PRO A 169 -27.61 -23.62 24.58
CA PRO A 169 -27.16 -24.33 25.76
C PRO A 169 -27.02 -25.83 25.44
N GLY A 170 -25.79 -26.37 25.49
CA GLY A 170 -25.52 -27.80 25.25
C GLY A 170 -24.26 -28.06 24.41
N ALA A 171 -23.98 -29.34 24.12
CA ALA A 171 -22.76 -29.79 23.44
C ALA A 171 -22.84 -29.79 21.90
N GLY A 172 -23.86 -29.15 21.31
CA GLY A 172 -24.12 -29.18 19.87
C GLY A 172 -24.24 -27.78 19.25
N PRO A 173 -23.62 -27.52 18.08
CA PRO A 173 -23.81 -26.26 17.37
C PRO A 173 -25.23 -26.17 16.81
N CYS A 174 -25.82 -24.98 16.84
CA CYS A 174 -27.10 -24.68 16.20
C CYS A 174 -26.92 -23.80 14.96
N ALA A 175 -27.82 -23.96 13.98
CA ALA A 175 -27.86 -23.16 12.77
C ALA A 175 -28.50 -21.78 13.04
N PRO A 176 -28.18 -20.75 12.23
CA PRO A 176 -28.93 -19.51 12.25
C PRO A 176 -30.37 -19.78 11.83
N LEU A 177 -31.30 -19.09 12.46
CA LEU A 177 -32.71 -19.17 12.14
C LEU A 177 -32.96 -18.53 10.76
N PRO A 178 -33.67 -19.22 9.84
CA PRO A 178 -34.06 -18.68 8.55
C PRO A 178 -34.91 -17.42 8.72
N GLU A 179 -34.75 -16.45 7.82
CA GLU A 179 -35.43 -15.15 7.88
C GLU A 179 -36.95 -15.28 8.02
N ALA A 180 -37.55 -16.24 7.31
CA ALA A 180 -38.99 -16.51 7.36
C ALA A 180 -39.50 -16.90 8.76
N GLU A 181 -38.65 -17.46 9.61
CA GLU A 181 -39.02 -17.93 10.96
C GLU A 181 -38.71 -16.90 12.06
N VAL A 182 -37.95 -15.85 11.75
CA VAL A 182 -37.49 -14.85 12.73
C VAL A 182 -38.64 -14.13 13.41
N ALA A 183 -39.68 -13.75 12.65
CA ALA A 183 -40.85 -13.07 13.20
C ALA A 183 -41.60 -13.91 14.23
N ALA A 184 -41.79 -15.21 13.93
CA ALA A 184 -42.41 -16.16 14.84
C ALA A 184 -41.56 -16.36 16.10
N ALA A 185 -40.25 -16.53 15.94
CA ALA A 185 -39.35 -16.71 17.08
C ALA A 185 -39.31 -15.49 18.02
N LEU A 186 -39.39 -14.27 17.48
CA LEU A 186 -39.51 -13.05 18.28
C LEU A 186 -40.84 -13.01 19.06
N ALA A 187 -41.95 -13.37 18.41
CA ALA A 187 -43.26 -13.39 19.05
C ALA A 187 -43.35 -14.45 20.16
N GLU A 188 -42.70 -15.60 19.97
CA GLU A 188 -42.64 -16.71 20.93
C GLU A 188 -41.59 -16.51 22.04
N ALA A 189 -40.79 -15.44 21.98
CA ALA A 189 -39.68 -15.18 22.90
C ALA A 189 -38.69 -16.34 23.05
N ARG A 190 -38.58 -17.21 22.03
CA ARG A 190 -37.67 -18.37 22.05
C ARG A 190 -36.25 -17.92 21.72
N PRO A 191 -35.20 -18.55 22.30
CA PRO A 191 -33.83 -18.21 21.94
C PRO A 191 -33.55 -18.52 20.47
N PHE A 192 -32.93 -17.57 19.77
CA PHE A 192 -32.50 -17.75 18.38
C PHE A 192 -31.38 -16.77 18.05
N TRP A 193 -30.69 -17.03 16.93
CA TRP A 193 -29.83 -16.04 16.29
C TRP A 193 -30.04 -16.09 14.78
N THR A 194 -29.83 -14.97 14.12
CA THR A 194 -29.86 -14.87 12.66
C THR A 194 -28.70 -13.98 12.19
N LEU A 195 -28.27 -14.17 10.94
CA LEU A 195 -27.15 -13.47 10.34
C LEU A 195 -27.61 -12.76 9.07
N VAL A 196 -27.36 -11.45 9.01
CA VAL A 196 -27.42 -10.70 7.76
C VAL A 196 -26.02 -10.61 7.19
N LYS A 197 -25.84 -11.12 5.97
CA LYS A 197 -24.54 -11.15 5.30
C LYS A 197 -24.15 -9.76 4.80
N ALA A 198 -22.85 -9.47 4.82
CA ALA A 198 -22.29 -8.17 4.41
C ALA A 198 -22.70 -7.70 3.00
N ARG A 199 -22.98 -8.61 2.06
CA ARG A 199 -23.43 -8.23 0.70
C ARG A 199 -24.78 -7.51 0.71
N ALA A 200 -25.60 -7.71 1.75
CA ALA A 200 -26.89 -7.07 1.92
C ALA A 200 -26.85 -5.86 2.89
N PHE A 201 -25.70 -5.58 3.52
CA PHE A 201 -25.61 -4.52 4.53
C PHE A 201 -24.29 -3.73 4.43
N PRO A 202 -24.34 -2.42 4.12
CA PRO A 202 -23.14 -1.61 3.87
C PRO A 202 -22.19 -1.51 5.08
N GLN A 203 -22.70 -1.71 6.30
CA GLN A 203 -21.89 -1.67 7.53
C GLN A 203 -21.18 -3.01 7.85
N GLY A 204 -21.37 -4.05 7.03
CA GLY A 204 -20.78 -5.37 7.23
C GLY A 204 -21.78 -6.42 7.75
N PRO A 205 -21.31 -7.64 8.03
CA PRO A 205 -22.20 -8.70 8.54
C PRO A 205 -22.62 -8.40 9.97
N VAL A 206 -23.89 -8.66 10.28
CA VAL A 206 -24.49 -8.42 11.60
C VAL A 206 -25.19 -9.69 12.05
N VAL A 207 -24.93 -10.10 13.29
CA VAL A 207 -25.70 -11.18 13.94
C VAL A 207 -26.60 -10.57 14.99
N SER A 208 -27.87 -10.94 15.00
CA SER A 208 -28.83 -10.50 16.01
C SER A 208 -29.61 -11.69 16.52
N GLY A 209 -30.09 -11.61 17.77
CA GLY A 209 -30.83 -12.72 18.34
C GLY A 209 -31.29 -12.47 19.77
N VAL A 210 -31.91 -13.51 20.32
CA VAL A 210 -32.35 -13.57 21.71
C VAL A 210 -31.58 -14.70 22.38
N ALA A 211 -30.86 -14.37 23.46
CA ALA A 211 -30.10 -15.36 24.23
C ALA A 211 -31.01 -16.17 25.17
N PRO A 212 -30.56 -17.32 25.70
CA PRO A 212 -31.21 -18.01 26.81
C PRO A 212 -31.40 -17.04 27.97
N GLY A 213 -32.63 -16.91 28.46
CA GLY A 213 -33.03 -15.87 29.42
C GLY A 213 -33.70 -14.64 28.79
N GLY A 214 -34.00 -14.67 27.48
CA GLY A 214 -34.90 -13.70 26.82
C GLY A 214 -34.26 -12.36 26.48
N ARG A 215 -32.96 -12.18 26.73
CA ARG A 215 -32.27 -10.90 26.45
C ARG A 215 -31.89 -10.79 24.98
N ALA A 216 -32.38 -9.74 24.33
CA ALA A 216 -32.04 -9.39 22.97
C ALA A 216 -30.61 -8.83 22.84
N PHE A 217 -29.89 -9.25 21.80
CA PHE A 217 -28.54 -8.81 21.53
C PHE A 217 -28.28 -8.61 20.04
N GLN A 218 -27.24 -7.83 19.77
CA GLN A 218 -26.65 -7.66 18.45
C GLN A 218 -25.13 -7.82 18.57
N LEU A 219 -24.55 -8.63 17.69
CA LEU A 219 -23.10 -8.75 17.52
C LEU A 219 -22.67 -7.99 16.27
N GLU A 220 -21.64 -7.18 16.44
CA GLU A 220 -21.06 -6.39 15.36
C GLU A 220 -19.57 -6.72 15.24
N LEU A 221 -19.12 -7.01 14.02
CA LEU A 221 -17.71 -7.13 13.72
C LEU A 221 -17.14 -5.73 13.49
N ARG A 222 -16.46 -5.19 14.50
CA ARG A 222 -15.79 -3.90 14.40
C ARG A 222 -14.45 -4.08 13.69
N ARG A 223 -14.32 -3.42 12.54
CA ARG A 223 -13.04 -3.26 11.82
C ARG A 223 -12.46 -1.88 12.16
N PRO A 224 -11.15 -1.74 12.38
CA PRO A 224 -10.55 -0.41 12.52
C PRO A 224 -10.62 0.36 11.19
N SER A 225 -10.51 1.68 11.31
CA SER A 225 -10.60 2.63 10.19
C SER A 225 -9.47 2.51 9.16
N GLN A 226 -8.33 1.93 9.54
CA GLN A 226 -7.23 1.66 8.62
C GLN A 226 -7.36 0.23 8.09
N ALA A 227 -7.56 0.10 6.78
CA ALA A 227 -7.83 -1.17 6.10
C ALA A 227 -6.65 -2.16 6.14
N ASP A 228 -5.45 -1.72 6.54
CA ASP A 228 -4.20 -2.47 6.38
C ASP A 228 -3.68 -3.12 7.67
N GLU A 229 -4.33 -2.92 8.83
CA GLU A 229 -3.86 -3.51 10.08
C GLU A 229 -4.39 -4.95 10.25
N ALA A 230 -3.48 -5.93 10.39
CA ALA A 230 -3.84 -7.34 10.61
C ALA A 230 -4.06 -7.64 12.10
N CYS A 231 -4.99 -8.57 12.42
CA CYS A 231 -5.27 -9.05 13.78
C CYS A 231 -5.77 -7.97 14.75
N VAL A 232 -6.84 -7.31 14.34
CA VAL A 232 -7.40 -6.14 15.02
C VAL A 232 -8.92 -6.12 15.02
N HIS A 233 -9.56 -7.16 14.50
CA HIS A 233 -11.01 -7.25 14.57
C HIS A 233 -11.47 -7.51 15.99
N ARG A 234 -12.65 -6.97 16.29
CA ARG A 234 -13.33 -7.22 17.55
C ARG A 234 -14.78 -7.60 17.28
N VAL A 235 -15.26 -8.60 18.01
CA VAL A 235 -16.70 -8.89 18.08
C VAL A 235 -17.21 -8.26 19.36
N VAL A 236 -18.07 -7.27 19.19
CA VAL A 236 -18.74 -6.59 20.31
C VAL A 236 -20.17 -7.05 20.37
N ARG A 237 -20.65 -7.31 21.59
CA ARG A 237 -22.06 -7.55 21.88
C ARG A 237 -22.67 -6.29 22.43
N ARG A 238 -23.75 -5.87 21.81
CA ARG A 238 -24.64 -4.81 22.28
C ARG A 238 -25.92 -5.45 22.79
N TRP A 239 -26.33 -5.08 24.00
CA TRP A 239 -27.64 -5.48 24.49
C TRP A 239 -28.71 -4.52 23.99
N CYS A 240 -29.90 -5.06 23.72
CA CYS A 240 -31.05 -4.32 23.24
C CYS A 240 -32.21 -4.55 24.20
N GLU A 241 -33.01 -3.52 24.48
CA GLU A 241 -34.31 -3.70 25.11
C GLU A 241 -35.20 -4.61 24.27
N ARG A 242 -35.16 -4.43 22.94
CA ARG A 242 -35.88 -5.28 21.98
C ARG A 242 -35.26 -5.23 20.59
N LEU A 243 -35.57 -6.24 19.79
CA LEU A 243 -35.27 -6.28 18.36
C LEU A 243 -36.54 -6.02 17.56
N VAL A 244 -36.41 -5.24 16.49
CA VAL A 244 -37.50 -5.00 15.53
C VAL A 244 -37.06 -5.35 14.12
N PRO A 245 -37.95 -5.81 13.24
CA PRO A 245 -37.66 -5.95 11.82
C PRO A 245 -37.13 -4.63 11.23
N GLY A 246 -36.10 -4.73 10.40
CA GLY A 246 -35.53 -3.65 9.63
C GLY A 246 -36.38 -3.28 8.41
N SER A 247 -35.95 -2.27 7.67
CA SER A 247 -36.58 -1.84 6.42
C SER A 247 -35.91 -2.52 5.22
N GLU A 248 -36.46 -2.33 4.02
CA GLU A 248 -35.82 -2.76 2.77
C GLU A 248 -34.40 -2.18 2.60
N THR A 249 -34.17 -0.98 3.12
CA THR A 249 -32.87 -0.27 3.08
C THR A 249 -31.92 -0.64 4.22
N GLU A 250 -32.44 -1.23 5.30
CA GLU A 250 -31.68 -1.71 6.47
C GLU A 250 -32.18 -3.12 6.83
N PRO A 251 -31.92 -4.16 6.00
CA PRO A 251 -32.46 -5.49 6.22
C PRO A 251 -31.90 -6.13 7.51
N GLY A 252 -32.73 -6.95 8.16
CA GLY A 252 -32.36 -7.66 9.39
C GLY A 252 -33.15 -7.22 10.62
N LEU A 253 -32.53 -7.34 11.80
CA LEU A 253 -33.11 -6.94 13.07
C LEU A 253 -32.37 -5.72 13.64
N LYS A 254 -33.13 -4.66 13.92
CA LYS A 254 -32.65 -3.42 14.51
C LYS A 254 -32.76 -3.46 16.03
N CYS A 255 -31.65 -3.11 16.68
CA CYS A 255 -31.57 -2.93 18.13
C CYS A 255 -32.27 -1.64 18.56
N VAL A 256 -33.27 -1.76 19.44
CA VAL A 256 -33.95 -0.64 20.08
C VAL A 256 -33.58 -0.64 21.57
N GLY A 257 -33.32 0.54 22.14
CA GLY A 257 -32.94 0.68 23.54
C GLY A 257 -31.59 0.02 23.87
N PRO A 258 -30.49 0.45 23.25
CA PRO A 258 -29.19 -0.17 23.47
C PRO A 258 -28.67 0.08 24.89
N SER A 259 -28.38 -0.98 25.64
CA SER A 259 -28.01 -0.92 27.07
C SER A 259 -26.69 -1.62 27.36
N GLY A 260 -25.60 -0.92 27.04
CA GLY A 260 -24.24 -1.37 27.33
C GLY A 260 -23.67 -2.35 26.30
N GLU A 261 -22.35 -2.37 26.26
CA GLU A 261 -21.57 -3.17 25.32
C GLU A 261 -20.57 -4.06 26.05
N GLY A 262 -20.26 -5.22 25.48
CA GLY A 262 -19.23 -6.12 25.98
C GLY A 262 -18.42 -6.70 24.83
N THR A 263 -17.09 -6.72 24.96
CA THR A 263 -16.22 -7.38 24.00
C THR A 263 -16.26 -8.89 24.22
N LEU A 264 -16.63 -9.65 23.18
CA LEU A 264 -16.67 -11.11 23.22
C LEU A 264 -15.40 -11.72 22.63
N CYS A 265 -14.79 -11.04 21.66
CA CYS A 265 -13.53 -11.44 21.07
C CYS A 265 -12.75 -10.20 20.63
N ASP A 266 -11.43 -10.23 20.86
CA ASP A 266 -10.49 -9.21 20.40
C ASP A 266 -9.23 -9.89 19.87
N GLU A 267 -9.02 -9.84 18.55
CA GLU A 267 -7.86 -10.44 17.89
C GLU A 267 -6.53 -9.90 18.45
N ARG A 268 -6.51 -8.67 18.98
CA ARG A 268 -5.31 -8.04 19.53
C ARG A 268 -4.77 -8.80 20.74
N THR A 269 -5.63 -9.43 21.51
CA THR A 269 -5.25 -10.17 22.73
C THR A 269 -4.45 -11.44 22.42
N THR A 270 -4.66 -12.03 21.24
CA THR A 270 -3.95 -13.24 20.78
C THR A 270 -2.91 -12.94 19.71
N ARG A 271 -2.73 -11.65 19.39
CA ARG A 271 -1.80 -11.17 18.37
C ARG A 271 -0.38 -11.51 18.75
N ARG A 272 0.31 -12.26 17.90
CA ARG A 272 1.73 -12.59 18.05
C ARG A 272 2.54 -11.94 16.91
N PRO A 273 3.70 -11.34 17.22
CA PRO A 273 4.61 -10.86 16.19
C PRO A 273 5.12 -12.04 15.35
N PRO A 274 5.59 -11.80 14.12
CA PRO A 274 6.23 -12.83 13.32
C PRO A 274 7.44 -13.41 14.09
N ARG A 275 7.55 -14.74 14.10
CA ARG A 275 8.76 -15.44 14.57
C ARG A 275 9.86 -15.34 13.53
#